data_AF-A0A429G3C6-F1
#
_entry.id   AF-A0A429G3C6-F1
#
_cell.length_a   1.000
_cell.length_b   1.000
_cell.length_c   1.000
_cell.angle_alpha   90.00
_cell.angle_beta   90.00
_cell.angle_gamma   90.00
#
_symmetry.space_group_name_H-M   'P 1'
#
loop_
_entity.id
_entity.type
_entity.pdbx_description
1 polymer ?
#
loop_
_entity_poly.entity_id
_entity_poly.type
_entity_poly.pdbx_seq_one_letter_code
_entity_poly.pdbx_strand_id
1 'polypeptide(L)' 'MFDLRPKTSRDELFDREMGLEELHRSVGRGYPLIAVLGIRRIRKTSVLKTFLGEIKGIYIDLRGIGAQLIWRKEFPTL' A
#
# COMPACT_ATOMS: atom_id res chain seq x y z
N MET A 1 5.39 9.73 19.76
CA MET A 1 5.85 10.80 18.85
C MET A 1 5.27 10.51 17.46
N PHE A 2 4.33 11.33 16.98
CA PHE A 2 3.66 11.13 15.69
C PHE A 2 4.58 11.63 14.56
N ASP A 3 5.17 10.71 13.80
CA ASP A 3 5.90 11.03 12.56
C ASP A 3 4.92 10.91 11.36
N LEU A 4 4.92 11.93 10.49
CA LEU A 4 4.12 11.98 9.26
C LEU A 4 4.84 11.32 8.07
N ARG A 5 6.14 11.02 8.21
CA ARG A 5 6.89 10.28 7.21
C ARG A 5 6.40 8.83 7.18
N PRO A 6 6.42 8.18 6.00
CA PRO A 6 6.11 6.76 5.91
C PRO A 6 7.04 6.01 6.86
N LYS A 7 6.46 5.30 7.83
CA LYS A 7 7.22 4.48 8.78
C LYS A 7 8.04 3.45 8.02
N THR A 8 9.37 3.52 8.13
CA THR A 8 10.32 2.73 7.33
C THR A 8 10.88 1.53 8.08
N SER A 9 10.64 1.39 9.39
CA SER A 9 11.11 0.22 10.15
C SER A 9 9.97 -0.60 10.76
N ARG A 10 10.25 -1.90 10.94
CA ARG A 10 9.35 -2.91 11.51
C ARG A 10 8.90 -2.54 12.93
N ASP A 11 9.76 -1.88 13.68
CA ASP A 11 9.53 -1.46 15.08
C ASP A 11 8.46 -0.36 15.20
N GLU A 12 8.12 0.31 14.10
CA GLU A 12 7.12 1.39 14.08
C GLU A 12 5.68 0.88 13.84
N LEU A 13 5.51 -0.42 13.55
CA LEU A 13 4.25 -1.11 13.30
C LEU A 13 3.69 -1.72 14.60
N PHE A 14 3.03 -0.91 15.43
CA PHE A 14 2.21 -1.43 16.53
C PHE A 14 1.12 -2.37 15.96
N ASP A 15 1.14 -3.63 16.42
CA ASP A 15 0.12 -4.68 16.19
C ASP A 15 -0.02 -5.20 14.74
N ARG A 16 1.09 -5.37 14.00
CA ARG A 16 1.04 -5.74 12.55
C ARG A 16 2.11 -6.71 12.05
N GLU A 17 2.75 -7.48 12.93
CA GLU A 17 3.69 -8.52 12.50
C GLU A 17 3.02 -9.55 11.58
N MET A 18 1.80 -9.98 11.92
CA MET A 18 1.08 -11.02 11.14
C MET A 18 0.83 -10.64 9.68
N GLY A 19 0.46 -9.38 9.40
CA GLY A 19 0.16 -8.96 8.03
C GLY A 19 1.40 -8.85 7.14
N LEU A 20 2.52 -8.38 7.71
CA LEU A 20 3.80 -8.32 7.01
C LEU A 20 4.38 -9.71 6.79
N GLU A 21 4.27 -10.59 7.79
CA GLU A 21 4.75 -11.96 7.69
C GLU A 21 3.96 -12.79 6.66
N GLU A 22 2.64 -12.65 6.61
CA GLU A 22 1.82 -13.34 5.61
C GLU A 22 2.11 -12.85 4.18
N LEU A 23 2.45 -11.56 4.02
CA LEU A 23 2.95 -11.02 2.75
C LEU A 23 4.26 -11.70 2.32
N HIS A 24 5.24 -11.80 3.24
CA HIS A 24 6.50 -12.52 2.98
C HIS A 24 6.28 -13.97 2.61
N ARG A 25 5.43 -14.69 3.35
CA ARG A 25 5.10 -16.09 3.03
C ARG A 25 4.42 -16.22 1.67
N SER A 26 3.49 -15.33 1.36
CA SER A 26 2.76 -15.35 0.09
C SER A 26 3.67 -15.12 -1.10
N VAL A 27 4.61 -14.16 -1.00
CA VAL A 27 5.64 -13.94 -2.03
C VAL A 27 6.62 -15.11 -2.08
N GLY A 28 7.07 -15.63 -0.95
CA GLY A 28 7.98 -16.78 -0.88
C GLY A 28 7.38 -18.07 -1.45
N ARG A 29 6.06 -18.23 -1.41
CA ARG A 29 5.32 -19.31 -2.09
C ARG A 29 5.21 -19.11 -3.60
N GLY A 30 5.60 -17.95 -4.13
CA GLY A 30 5.57 -17.65 -5.57
C GLY A 30 4.19 -17.32 -6.11
N TYR A 31 3.24 -16.86 -5.28
CA TYR A 31 1.94 -16.46 -5.78
C TYR A 31 2.06 -15.26 -6.75
N PRO A 32 1.54 -15.36 -7.98
CA PRO A 32 1.71 -14.30 -8.99
C PRO A 32 0.86 -13.06 -8.72
N LEU A 33 -0.15 -13.17 -7.86
CA LEU A 33 -1.04 -12.08 -7.49
C LEU A 33 -1.46 -12.21 -6.01
N ILE A 34 -1.29 -11.13 -5.25
CA ILE A 34 -1.66 -11.06 -3.84
C ILE A 34 -2.53 -9.83 -3.63
N ALA A 35 -3.73 -10.03 -3.08
CA ALA A 35 -4.65 -8.94 -2.76
C ALA A 35 -4.61 -8.62 -1.26
N VAL A 36 -4.20 -7.40 -0.91
CA VAL A 36 -4.17 -6.94 0.50
C VAL A 36 -5.47 -6.19 0.83
N LEU A 37 -6.41 -6.89 1.47
CA LEU A 37 -7.75 -6.38 1.79
C LEU A 37 -7.84 -5.86 3.23
N GLY A 38 -8.90 -5.09 3.52
CA GLY A 38 -9.23 -4.65 4.87
C GLY A 38 -9.98 -3.30 4.90
N ILE A 39 -10.54 -2.95 6.05
CA ILE A 39 -11.34 -1.72 6.27
C ILE A 39 -10.54 -0.44 5.95
N ARG A 40 -11.21 0.60 5.43
CA ARG A 40 -10.61 1.93 5.14
C ARG A 40 -10.03 2.53 6.43
N ARG A 41 -8.83 3.12 6.36
CA ARG A 41 -8.00 3.62 7.49
C ARG A 41 -7.29 2.56 8.34
N ILE A 42 -7.44 1.26 8.04
CA ILE A 42 -6.41 0.28 8.41
C ILE A 42 -5.19 0.62 7.56
N ARG A 43 -4.04 0.88 8.19
CA ARG A 43 -2.76 1.36 7.62
C ARG A 43 -2.10 0.40 6.60
N LYS A 44 -2.85 -0.15 5.64
CA LYS A 44 -2.40 -1.07 4.59
C LYS A 44 -1.23 -0.48 3.79
N THR A 45 -1.28 0.81 3.50
CA THR A 45 -0.17 1.54 2.85
C THR A 45 1.12 1.47 3.67
N SER A 46 1.05 1.54 5.01
CA SER A 46 2.25 1.44 5.85
C SER A 46 2.87 0.04 5.73
N VAL A 47 2.05 -1.02 5.82
CA VAL A 47 2.51 -2.41 5.69
C VAL A 47 3.16 -2.66 4.32
N LEU A 48 2.53 -2.21 3.24
CA LEU A 48 3.06 -2.37 1.88
C LEU A 48 4.38 -1.61 1.69
N LYS A 49 4.51 -0.40 2.25
CA LYS A 49 5.75 0.37 2.17
C LYS A 49 6.88 -0.25 2.98
N THR A 50 6.60 -0.77 4.17
CA THR A 50 7.58 -1.50 4.98
C THR A 50 8.04 -2.75 4.23
N PHE A 51 7.11 -3.54 3.69
CA PHE A 51 7.41 -4.72 2.88
C PHE A 51 8.30 -4.40 1.68
N LEU A 52 7.98 -3.35 0.91
CA LEU A 52 8.79 -2.90 -0.22
C LEU A 52 10.15 -2.29 0.18
N GLY A 53 10.35 -1.94 1.45
CA GLY A 53 11.68 -1.59 1.97
C GLY A 53 12.57 -2.83 2.18
N GLU A 54 11.98 -4.01 2.32
CA GLU A 54 12.67 -5.28 2.59
C GLU A 54 12.89 -6.12 1.32
N ILE A 55 12.14 -5.85 0.23
CA ILE A 55 12.26 -6.56 -1.05
C ILE A 55 12.46 -5.59 -2.21
N LYS A 56 12.98 -6.08 -3.35
CA LYS A 56 13.02 -5.28 -4.58
C LYS A 56 11.64 -5.23 -5.23
N GLY A 57 11.10 -4.03 -5.44
CA GLY A 57 9.80 -3.86 -6.10
C GLY A 57 9.46 -2.41 -6.42
N ILE A 58 8.36 -2.20 -7.14
CA ILE A 58 7.84 -0.89 -7.53
C ILE A 58 6.53 -0.62 -6.80
N TYR A 59 6.40 0.55 -6.18
CA TYR A 59 5.14 1.01 -5.59
C TYR A 59 4.45 1.98 -6.56
N ILE A 60 3.24 1.63 -7.00
CA ILE A 60 2.41 2.52 -7.83
C ILE A 60 1.19 2.95 -7.00
N ASP A 61 1.08 4.24 -6.73
CA ASP A 61 -0.06 4.82 -6.01
C ASP A 61 -1.15 5.25 -7.00
N LEU A 62 -2.21 4.44 -7.10
CA LEU A 62 -3.33 4.72 -7.99
C LEU A 62 -4.43 5.59 -7.35
N ARG A 63 -4.23 6.10 -6.12
CA ARG A 63 -5.23 6.96 -5.47
C ARG A 63 -5.46 8.23 -6.28
N GLY A 64 -6.73 8.53 -6.60
CA GLY A 64 -7.10 9.72 -7.38
C GLY A 64 -6.92 9.59 -8.89
N ILE A 65 -6.30 8.51 -9.37
CA ILE A 65 -6.24 8.20 -10.81
C ILE A 65 -7.63 7.75 -11.25
N GLY A 66 -8.27 8.56 -12.10
CA GLY A 66 -9.65 8.36 -12.58
C GLY A 66 -10.58 9.53 -12.28
N ALA A 67 -10.32 10.31 -11.22
CA ALA A 67 -11.11 11.51 -10.93
C ALA A 67 -10.98 12.56 -12.05
N GLN A 68 -9.76 12.76 -12.56
CA GLN A 68 -9.46 13.65 -13.69
C GLN A 68 -10.14 13.20 -14.99
N LEU A 69 -10.28 11.89 -15.20
CA LEU A 69 -10.87 11.33 -16.42
C LEU A 69 -12.40 11.49 -16.42
N ILE A 70 -13.02 11.37 -15.25
CA ILE A 70 -14.46 11.65 -15.04
C ILE A 70 -14.71 13.15 -15.21
N TRP A 71 -13.91 14.00 -14.55
CA TRP A 71 -14.02 15.46 -14.68
C TRP A 71 -13.87 15.94 -16.12
N ARG A 72 -12.93 15.39 -16.90
CA ARG A 72 -12.74 15.74 -18.32
C ARG A 72 -13.87 15.25 -19.23
N LYS A 73 -14.59 14.18 -18.85
CA LYS A 73 -15.80 13.73 -19.55
C LYS A 73 -17.01 14.60 -19.22
N GLU A 74 -17.15 15.03 -17.98
CA GLU A 74 -18.31 15.81 -17.51
C GLU A 74 -18.17 17.31 -17.82
N PHE A 75 -16.95 17.83 -17.89
CA PHE A 75 -16.65 19.23 -18.20
C PHE A 75 -15.54 19.29 -19.26
N PRO A 76 -15.84 19.00 -20.54
CA PRO A 76 -14.91 19.31 -21.61
C PRO A 76 -14.66 20.81 -21.59
N THR A 77 -13.39 21.19 -21.48
CA THR A 77 -12.95 22.59 -21.44
C THR A 77 -13.53 23.34 -22.64
N LEU A 78 -14.24 24.44 -22.38
CA LEU A 78 -14.71 25.39 -23.39
C LEU A 78 -13.52 26.05 -24.11
#